data_AF-A0AAF5DRW4-F1
#
_entry.id   AF-A0AAF5DRW4-F1
#
_cell.length_a   1.000
_cell.length_b   1.000
_cell.length_c   1.000
_cell.angle_alpha   90.00
_cell.angle_beta   90.00
_cell.angle_gamma   90.00
#
_symmetry.space_group_name_H-M   'P 1'
#
loop_
_entity.id
_entity.type
_entity.pdbx_description
1 polymer ?
#
loop_
_entity_poly.entity_id
_entity_poly.type
_entity_poly.pdbx_seq_one_letter_code
_entity_poly.pdbx_strand_id
1 'polypeptide(L)'
;MDLSYSKLLKCQMMLINEKNEKTIMTSLNSTSFFNAFNFKSSKTDEILRNLNDYVTNNIDKENYDVLFEKVTKYFEQAVNKDSISCIISDVENSIEEECKRNMKKDELLNYRSEPRLYSSREYLAIERFNKNEFSQFFINEIRCMLNFIERYKSKDVFFTFPKDIKAIYHTFVYDSFRVSEYQLDKELEILYKKKGILKELKFLKGCLQFVAFEMNRRFMRLKKYMIHFGEQYLKKGIGVSTSKRLEDLLELPSSYFTNLEREKKGCHNSLINVLK
;
A
#
# COMPACT_ATOMS: atom_id res chain seq x y z
N MET A 1 -31.51 -20.84 5.47
CA MET A 1 -30.22 -21.29 4.92
C MET A 1 -29.10 -20.86 5.87
N ASP A 2 -28.13 -21.75 6.04
CA ASP A 2 -27.22 -21.91 7.18
C ASP A 2 -26.31 -20.73 7.59
N LEU A 3 -25.96 -20.75 8.89
CA LEU A 3 -24.88 -20.06 9.61
C LEU A 3 -23.46 -20.22 9.01
N SER A 4 -23.31 -20.80 7.81
CA SER A 4 -22.03 -21.04 7.14
C SER A 4 -21.41 -19.79 6.50
N TYR A 5 -22.16 -18.69 6.38
CA TYR A 5 -21.61 -17.39 5.95
C TYR A 5 -20.60 -16.79 6.94
N SER A 6 -20.51 -17.28 8.18
CA SER A 6 -19.59 -16.76 9.21
C SER A 6 -18.13 -17.19 9.04
N LYS A 7 -17.81 -18.08 8.07
CA LYS A 7 -16.44 -18.26 7.55
C LYS A 7 -16.01 -17.13 6.60
N LEU A 8 -16.61 -15.95 6.76
CA LEU A 8 -16.12 -14.68 6.23
C LEU A 8 -14.62 -14.59 6.52
N LEU A 9 -13.83 -14.34 5.47
CA LEU A 9 -12.39 -14.11 5.55
C LEU A 9 -12.10 -13.15 6.71
N LYS A 10 -11.52 -13.64 7.80
CA LYS A 10 -11.11 -12.79 8.91
C LYS A 10 -9.65 -12.44 8.66
N CYS A 11 -9.36 -11.25 8.11
CA CYS A 11 -7.99 -10.78 8.23
C CYS A 11 -7.72 -10.54 9.70
N GLN A 12 -6.55 -10.99 10.13
CA GLN A 12 -6.06 -10.81 11.49
C GLN A 12 -4.71 -10.13 11.41
N MET A 13 -4.45 -9.29 12.41
CA MET A 13 -3.17 -8.65 12.63
C MET A 13 -2.80 -8.87 14.09
N MET A 14 -1.63 -9.45 14.32
CA MET A 14 -1.04 -9.58 15.63
C MET A 14 -0.03 -8.44 15.81
N LEU A 15 -0.33 -7.53 16.73
CA LEU A 15 0.59 -6.51 17.21
C LEU A 15 1.41 -7.08 18.37
N ILE A 16 2.72 -6.91 18.33
CA ILE A 16 3.64 -7.26 19.42
C ILE A 16 4.31 -5.98 19.91
N ASN A 17 4.15 -5.66 21.20
CA ASN A 17 4.78 -4.48 21.80
C ASN A 17 6.18 -4.79 22.38
N GLU A 18 6.84 -3.77 22.93
CA GLU A 18 8.18 -3.88 23.54
C GLU A 18 8.28 -4.94 24.63
N LYS A 19 7.19 -5.16 25.37
CA LYS A 19 7.09 -6.16 26.44
C LYS A 19 6.76 -7.56 25.92
N ASN A 20 6.75 -7.76 24.60
CA ASN A 20 6.37 -9.01 23.92
C ASN A 20 4.90 -9.41 24.17
N GLU A 21 4.05 -8.46 24.58
CA GLU A 21 2.61 -8.66 24.73
C GLU A 21 1.96 -8.67 23.34
N LYS A 22 1.01 -9.59 23.15
CA LYS A 22 0.37 -9.84 21.85
C LYS A 22 -1.06 -9.33 21.86
N THR A 23 -1.40 -8.44 20.94
CA THR A 23 -2.78 -8.00 20.69
C THR A 23 -3.22 -8.47 19.31
N ILE A 24 -4.33 -9.21 19.24
CA ILE A 24 -4.90 -9.64 17.95
C ILE A 24 -6.05 -8.70 17.58
N MET A 25 -5.87 -7.98 16.49
CA MET A 25 -6.92 -7.20 15.84
C MET A 25 -7.52 -8.02 14.70
N THR A 26 -8.83 -7.90 14.52
CA THR A 26 -9.54 -8.54 13.40
C THR A 26 -10.38 -7.51 12.69
N SER A 27 -10.71 -7.77 11.42
CA SER A 27 -11.63 -6.93 10.66
C SER A 27 -13.01 -6.77 11.29
N LEU A 28 -13.46 -7.74 12.09
CA LEU A 28 -14.73 -7.70 12.81
C LEU A 28 -14.77 -6.66 13.93
N ASN A 29 -13.61 -6.33 14.51
CA ASN A 29 -13.52 -5.37 15.62
C ASN A 29 -13.53 -3.91 15.13
N SER A 30 -13.56 -3.68 13.81
CA SER A 30 -13.31 -2.36 13.22
C SER A 30 -14.54 -1.44 13.12
N THR A 31 -15.61 -1.65 13.88
CA THR A 31 -16.89 -0.94 13.70
C THR A 31 -17.15 0.26 14.63
N SER A 32 -16.20 0.67 15.47
CA SER A 32 -16.38 1.84 16.35
C SER A 32 -16.41 3.17 15.59
N PHE A 33 -16.99 4.22 16.18
CA PHE A 33 -16.94 5.60 15.69
C PHE A 33 -15.50 6.05 15.47
N PHE A 34 -15.16 6.47 14.26
CA PHE A 34 -13.83 6.94 13.90
C PHE A 34 -13.91 8.06 12.88
N ASN A 35 -12.97 8.99 13.00
CA ASN A 35 -12.82 10.10 12.08
C ASN A 35 -12.19 9.59 10.77
N ALA A 36 -12.37 10.37 9.71
CA ALA A 36 -11.74 10.05 8.45
C ALA A 36 -10.26 10.49 8.49
N PHE A 37 -9.39 9.71 7.85
CA PHE A 37 -7.96 10.00 7.74
C PHE A 37 -7.47 9.82 6.31
N ASN A 38 -6.64 10.73 5.83
CA ASN A 38 -5.90 10.54 4.58
C ASN A 38 -4.50 10.00 4.88
N PHE A 39 -4.00 9.19 3.94
CA PHE A 39 -2.60 8.79 3.96
C PHE A 39 -1.77 9.94 3.40
N LYS A 40 -0.99 10.62 4.24
CA LYS A 40 -0.19 11.78 3.81
C LYS A 40 1.11 11.36 3.11
N SER A 41 1.63 12.25 2.27
CA SER A 41 2.98 12.15 1.74
C SER A 41 4.00 12.19 2.89
N SER A 42 4.89 11.19 2.94
CA SER A 42 5.94 11.09 3.97
C SER A 42 7.13 12.00 3.63
N LYS A 43 8.00 12.29 4.62
CA LYS A 43 9.27 12.99 4.34
C LYS A 43 10.13 12.21 3.33
N THR A 44 10.04 10.88 3.34
CA THR A 44 10.65 10.00 2.33
C THR A 44 10.14 10.28 0.91
N ASP A 45 8.85 10.59 0.73
CA ASP A 45 8.30 10.95 -0.59
C ASP A 45 8.85 12.29 -1.10
N GLU A 46 9.06 13.27 -0.22
CA GLU A 46 9.69 14.54 -0.56
C GLU A 46 11.14 14.33 -1.00
N ILE A 47 11.93 13.58 -0.23
CA ILE A 47 13.34 13.28 -0.55
C ILE A 47 13.45 12.55 -1.89
N LEU A 48 12.64 11.52 -2.12
CA LEU A 48 12.66 10.75 -3.37
C LEU A 48 12.25 11.59 -4.59
N ARG A 49 11.32 12.53 -4.42
CA ARG A 49 10.92 13.46 -5.49
C ARG A 49 12.09 14.38 -5.86
N ASN A 50 12.71 15.00 -4.85
CA ASN A 50 13.87 15.86 -5.06
C ASN A 50 15.04 15.11 -5.71
N LEU A 51 15.28 13.85 -5.31
CA LEU A 51 16.29 12.98 -5.92
C LEU A 51 15.97 12.68 -7.39
N ASN A 52 14.72 12.33 -7.70
CA ASN A 52 14.31 12.09 -9.09
C ASN A 52 14.44 13.34 -9.94
N ASP A 53 13.97 14.49 -9.45
CA ASP A 53 14.09 15.76 -10.16
C ASP A 53 15.57 16.12 -10.39
N TYR A 54 16.43 15.89 -9.40
CA TYR A 54 17.87 16.08 -9.54
C TYR A 54 18.47 15.16 -10.61
N VAL A 55 18.17 13.86 -10.57
CA VAL A 55 18.66 12.89 -11.55
C VAL A 55 18.19 13.29 -12.95
N THR A 56 16.89 13.48 -13.15
CA THR A 56 16.31 13.86 -14.46
C THR A 56 16.93 15.14 -15.03
N ASN A 57 17.23 16.14 -14.20
CA ASN A 57 17.81 17.41 -14.66
C ASN A 57 19.29 17.35 -15.04
N ASN A 58 20.03 16.32 -14.59
CA ASN A 58 21.47 16.20 -14.80
C ASN A 58 21.86 15.04 -15.73
N ILE A 59 20.90 14.19 -16.09
CA ILE A 59 21.18 12.92 -16.74
C ILE A 59 21.78 13.03 -18.14
N ASP A 60 21.35 14.05 -18.88
CA ASP A 60 21.83 14.31 -20.25
C ASP A 60 23.08 15.21 -20.28
N LYS A 61 23.59 15.63 -19.11
CA LYS A 61 24.64 16.65 -19.00
C LYS A 61 26.00 16.10 -18.55
N GLU A 62 26.02 14.93 -17.95
CA GLU A 62 27.19 14.38 -17.26
C GLU A 62 27.43 12.92 -17.65
N ASN A 63 28.67 12.45 -17.56
CA ASN A 63 28.94 11.03 -17.69
C ASN A 63 28.47 10.24 -16.44
N TYR A 64 28.43 8.91 -16.54
CA TYR A 64 27.96 8.03 -15.46
C TYR A 64 28.65 8.30 -14.13
N ASP A 65 29.99 8.20 -14.09
CA ASP A 65 30.73 8.18 -12.83
C ASP A 65 30.55 9.51 -12.09
N VAL A 66 30.62 10.62 -12.83
CA VAL A 66 30.39 11.96 -12.29
C VAL A 66 28.96 12.13 -11.80
N LEU A 67 27.95 11.65 -12.54
CA LEU A 67 26.57 11.76 -12.08
C LEU A 67 26.31 10.87 -10.85
N PHE A 68 26.84 9.64 -10.83
CA PHE A 68 26.66 8.72 -9.73
C PHE A 68 27.26 9.27 -8.43
N GLU A 69 28.47 9.83 -8.50
CA GLU A 69 29.10 10.53 -7.38
C GLU A 69 28.26 11.74 -6.92
N LYS A 70 27.77 12.56 -7.87
CA LYS A 70 26.92 13.72 -7.58
C LYS A 70 25.59 13.32 -6.91
N VAL A 71 24.93 12.29 -7.40
CA VAL A 71 23.67 11.78 -6.85
C VAL A 71 23.89 11.15 -5.48
N THR A 72 24.97 10.40 -5.29
CA THR A 72 25.34 9.84 -3.99
C THR A 72 25.60 10.95 -2.98
N LYS A 73 26.37 11.97 -3.35
CA LYS A 73 26.62 13.15 -2.50
C LYS A 73 25.34 13.93 -2.21
N TYR A 74 24.47 14.11 -3.20
CA TYR A 74 23.18 14.78 -3.00
C TYR A 74 22.26 13.95 -2.08
N PHE A 75 22.28 12.63 -2.21
CA PHE A 75 21.57 11.72 -1.31
C PHE A 75 22.08 11.83 0.13
N GLU A 76 23.39 11.81 0.36
CA GLU A 76 23.99 12.01 1.68
C GLU A 76 23.61 13.35 2.31
N GLN A 77 23.51 14.41 1.50
CA GLN A 77 23.07 15.73 1.95
C GLN A 77 21.57 15.77 2.26
N ALA A 78 20.75 15.14 1.42
CA ALA A 78 19.30 15.07 1.60
C ALA A 78 18.92 14.19 2.80
N VAL A 79 19.67 13.11 3.03
CA VAL A 79 19.55 12.18 4.16
C VAL A 79 20.51 12.62 5.28
N ASN A 80 20.27 13.81 5.80
CA ASN A 80 21.00 14.36 6.93
C ASN A 80 20.32 14.04 8.27
N LYS A 81 20.98 14.42 9.38
CA LYS A 81 20.52 14.20 10.75
C LYS A 81 19.08 14.70 10.98
N ASP A 82 18.71 15.85 10.42
CA ASP A 82 17.37 16.44 10.60
C ASP A 82 16.32 15.62 9.86
N SER A 83 16.58 15.24 8.61
CA SER A 83 15.68 14.39 7.83
C SER A 83 15.49 13.01 8.47
N ILE A 84 16.57 12.42 9.03
CA ILE A 84 16.55 11.17 9.77
C ILE A 84 15.68 11.32 11.02
N SER A 85 15.84 12.41 11.76
CA SER A 85 15.02 12.72 12.93
C SER A 85 13.54 12.80 12.57
N CYS A 86 13.18 13.49 11.48
CA CYS A 86 11.80 13.59 11.02
C CYS A 86 11.22 12.25 10.57
N ILE A 87 12.02 11.39 9.93
CA ILE A 87 11.58 10.07 9.45
C ILE A 87 11.37 9.09 10.62
N ILE A 88 12.17 9.21 11.68
CA ILE A 88 12.08 8.34 12.85
C ILE A 88 11.01 8.83 13.84
N SER A 89 10.73 10.13 13.88
CA SER A 89 9.71 10.71 14.76
C SER A 89 8.31 10.21 14.41
N ASP A 90 7.66 9.49 15.32
CA ASP A 90 6.31 8.96 15.12
C ASP A 90 5.27 10.06 14.82
N VAL A 91 5.41 11.23 15.46
CA VAL A 91 4.49 12.37 15.27
C VAL A 91 4.67 12.98 13.89
N GLU A 92 5.92 13.23 13.48
CA GLU A 92 6.21 13.90 12.20
C GLU A 92 6.05 12.96 11.01
N ASN A 93 6.42 11.69 11.18
CA ASN A 93 6.27 10.62 10.20
C ASN A 93 4.89 9.94 10.25
N SER A 94 3.96 10.41 11.10
CA SER A 94 2.58 9.89 11.11
C SER A 94 2.04 9.95 9.70
N ILE A 95 1.66 8.82 9.12
CA ILE A 95 1.11 8.82 7.77
C ILE A 95 -0.36 9.21 7.72
N GLU A 96 -0.95 9.63 8.85
CA GLU A 96 -2.35 10.03 8.95
C GLU A 96 -2.50 11.54 9.03
N GLU A 97 -3.46 12.07 8.28
CA GLU A 97 -4.02 13.40 8.50
C GLU A 97 -5.52 13.29 8.76
N GLU A 98 -5.97 13.76 9.94
CA GLU A 98 -7.39 13.81 10.27
C GLU A 98 -8.13 14.75 9.31
N CYS A 99 -9.22 14.24 8.76
CA CYS A 99 -9.99 14.97 7.77
C CYS A 99 -11.10 15.76 8.43
N LYS A 100 -11.03 17.09 8.29
CA LYS A 100 -11.99 18.03 8.88
C LYS A 100 -13.41 17.95 8.32
N ARG A 101 -13.60 17.27 7.18
CA ARG A 101 -14.91 17.12 6.53
C ARG A 101 -15.12 15.72 5.97
N ASN A 102 -16.39 15.32 5.96
CA ASN A 102 -16.83 14.14 5.23
C ASN A 102 -16.94 14.45 3.73
N MET A 103 -16.62 13.47 2.92
CA MET A 103 -16.79 13.49 1.47
C MET A 103 -18.26 13.30 1.10
N LYS A 104 -18.69 14.05 0.08
CA LYS A 104 -19.96 13.82 -0.60
C LYS A 104 -19.85 12.60 -1.51
N LYS A 105 -20.99 12.06 -1.92
CA LYS A 105 -21.08 10.90 -2.83
C LYS A 105 -20.21 11.05 -4.07
N ASP A 106 -20.30 12.19 -4.77
CA ASP A 106 -19.53 12.41 -6.01
C ASP A 106 -18.02 12.41 -5.74
N GLU A 107 -17.59 12.88 -4.57
CA GLU A 107 -16.17 12.85 -4.17
C GLU A 107 -15.70 11.44 -3.81
N LEU A 108 -16.57 10.62 -3.22
CA LEU A 108 -16.29 9.21 -2.93
C LEU A 108 -16.14 8.40 -4.22
N LEU A 109 -16.88 8.75 -5.27
CA LEU A 109 -16.84 8.06 -6.57
C LEU A 109 -15.63 8.47 -7.43
N ASN A 110 -14.92 9.55 -7.08
CA ASN A 110 -13.73 10.01 -7.80
C ASN A 110 -12.47 9.25 -7.40
N TYR A 111 -11.58 9.04 -8.36
CA TYR A 111 -10.25 8.50 -8.09
C TYR A 111 -9.43 9.45 -7.22
N ARG A 112 -8.63 8.90 -6.31
CA ARG A 112 -7.68 9.62 -5.47
C ARG A 112 -6.29 8.99 -5.56
N SER A 113 -5.26 9.83 -5.56
CA SER A 113 -3.85 9.41 -5.57
C SER A 113 -3.41 8.78 -4.24
N GLU A 114 -4.10 9.09 -3.14
CA GLU A 114 -3.75 8.65 -1.80
C GLU A 114 -4.91 7.90 -1.12
N PRO A 115 -4.61 6.77 -0.42
CA PRO A 115 -5.61 6.04 0.33
C PRO A 115 -6.23 6.88 1.43
N ARG A 116 -7.47 6.55 1.76
CA ARG A 116 -8.25 7.18 2.84
C ARG A 116 -8.89 6.13 3.73
N LEU A 117 -8.81 6.29 5.04
CA LEU A 117 -9.74 5.66 5.97
C LEU A 117 -10.98 6.54 6.06
N TYR A 118 -12.14 6.01 5.71
CA TYR A 118 -13.38 6.77 5.70
C TYR A 118 -13.99 6.90 7.08
N SER A 119 -14.69 7.98 7.39
CA SER A 119 -15.42 8.06 8.66
C SER A 119 -16.58 7.07 8.70
N SER A 120 -17.13 6.81 9.89
CA SER A 120 -18.37 6.01 10.02
C SER A 120 -19.52 6.55 9.16
N ARG A 121 -19.63 7.88 8.99
CA ARG A 121 -20.67 8.50 8.15
C ARG A 121 -20.44 8.25 6.66
N GLU A 122 -19.19 8.30 6.22
CA GLU A 122 -18.82 7.99 4.83
C GLU A 122 -19.02 6.51 4.52
N TYR A 123 -18.69 5.61 5.44
CA TYR A 123 -18.98 4.17 5.30
C TYR A 123 -20.49 3.91 5.14
N LEU A 124 -21.33 4.55 5.96
CA LEU A 124 -22.79 4.46 5.80
C LEU A 124 -23.28 5.00 4.45
N ALA A 125 -22.60 5.99 3.87
CA ALA A 125 -22.92 6.48 2.54
C ALA A 125 -22.51 5.47 1.45
N ILE A 126 -21.31 4.87 1.57
CA ILE A 126 -20.80 3.84 0.66
C ILE A 126 -21.69 2.59 0.69
N GLU A 127 -22.18 2.18 1.85
CA GLU A 127 -23.12 1.05 2.00
C GLU A 127 -24.44 1.25 1.24
N ARG A 128 -24.80 2.50 0.94
CA ARG A 128 -26.03 2.85 0.19
C ARG A 128 -25.79 3.00 -1.31
N PHE A 129 -24.57 2.80 -1.80
CA PHE A 129 -24.28 2.86 -3.23
C PHE A 129 -25.02 1.76 -3.97
N ASN A 130 -25.56 2.09 -5.15
CA ASN A 130 -26.05 1.06 -6.06
C ASN A 130 -24.86 0.25 -6.62
N LYS A 131 -25.16 -0.83 -7.35
CA LYS A 131 -24.12 -1.74 -7.87
C LYS A 131 -23.05 -1.00 -8.71
N ASN A 132 -23.46 -0.10 -9.60
CA ASN A 132 -22.53 0.60 -10.50
C ASN A 132 -21.65 1.60 -9.75
N GLU A 133 -22.24 2.33 -8.82
CA GLU A 133 -21.54 3.28 -7.94
C GLU A 133 -20.54 2.57 -7.05
N PHE A 134 -20.94 1.46 -6.45
CA PHE A 134 -20.06 0.64 -5.63
C PHE A 134 -18.92 0.04 -6.44
N SER A 135 -19.20 -0.43 -7.66
CA SER A 135 -18.17 -0.92 -8.59
C SER A 135 -17.13 0.15 -8.93
N GLN A 136 -17.58 1.35 -9.32
CA GLN A 136 -16.70 2.48 -9.62
C GLN A 136 -15.86 2.88 -8.41
N PHE A 137 -16.50 3.08 -7.26
CA PHE A 137 -15.83 3.35 -5.99
C PHE A 137 -14.75 2.30 -5.73
N PHE A 138 -15.12 1.02 -5.78
CA PHE A 138 -14.21 -0.05 -5.43
C PHE A 138 -13.00 -0.15 -6.37
N ILE A 139 -13.19 0.00 -7.68
CA ILE A 139 -12.07 0.01 -8.64
C ILE A 139 -11.11 1.15 -8.30
N ASN A 140 -11.63 2.35 -8.01
CA ASN A 140 -10.81 3.49 -7.63
C ASN A 140 -10.02 3.22 -6.34
N GLU A 141 -10.63 2.55 -5.37
CA GLU A 141 -9.99 2.19 -4.10
C GLU A 141 -8.87 1.17 -4.28
N ILE A 142 -9.11 0.15 -5.10
CA ILE A 142 -8.08 -0.85 -5.40
C ILE A 142 -6.94 -0.23 -6.18
N ARG A 143 -7.23 0.59 -7.19
CA ARG A 143 -6.21 1.32 -7.95
C ARG A 143 -5.35 2.17 -7.03
N CYS A 144 -5.99 2.93 -6.14
CA CYS A 144 -5.32 3.77 -5.16
C CYS A 144 -4.40 2.96 -4.23
N MET A 145 -4.88 1.83 -3.68
CA MET A 145 -4.05 0.95 -2.84
C MET A 145 -2.89 0.32 -3.60
N LEU A 146 -3.09 -0.10 -4.86
CA LEU A 146 -2.04 -0.70 -5.68
C LEU A 146 -0.95 0.33 -6.01
N ASN A 147 -1.32 1.56 -6.36
CA ASN A 147 -0.37 2.66 -6.55
C ASN A 147 0.37 3.02 -5.25
N PHE A 148 -0.29 2.92 -4.11
CA PHE A 148 0.37 3.09 -2.82
C PHE A 148 1.40 1.99 -2.56
N ILE A 149 1.02 0.72 -2.75
CA ILE A 149 1.91 -0.44 -2.57
C ILE A 149 3.12 -0.38 -3.51
N GLU A 150 2.93 0.04 -4.77
CA GLU A 150 4.01 0.17 -5.76
C GLU A 150 5.15 1.06 -5.24
N ARG A 151 4.86 2.10 -4.46
CA ARG A 151 5.88 2.98 -3.88
C ARG A 151 6.91 2.26 -2.99
N TYR A 152 6.51 1.13 -2.40
CA TYR A 152 7.31 0.36 -1.44
C TYR A 152 7.86 -0.93 -2.05
N LYS A 153 7.30 -1.37 -3.18
CA LYS A 153 7.70 -2.57 -3.91
C LYS A 153 9.12 -2.40 -4.46
N SER A 154 9.95 -3.42 -4.25
CA SER A 154 11.28 -3.49 -4.88
C SER A 154 11.12 -3.71 -6.39
N LYS A 155 11.92 -3.02 -7.21
CA LYS A 155 11.73 -3.00 -8.67
C LYS A 155 12.03 -4.34 -9.36
N ASP A 156 12.78 -5.22 -8.70
CA ASP A 156 13.11 -6.59 -9.10
C ASP A 156 12.04 -7.63 -8.70
N VAL A 157 11.08 -7.24 -7.86
CA VAL A 157 10.08 -8.16 -7.34
C VAL A 157 8.82 -8.16 -8.21
N PHE A 158 8.48 -9.33 -8.77
CA PHE A 158 7.23 -9.54 -9.50
C PHE A 158 6.14 -10.05 -8.57
N PHE A 159 5.18 -9.19 -8.24
CA PHE A 159 4.04 -9.62 -7.45
C PHE A 159 3.06 -10.47 -8.27
N THR A 160 2.90 -11.73 -7.86
CA THR A 160 1.96 -12.66 -8.49
C THR A 160 0.59 -12.63 -7.81
N PHE A 161 -0.47 -12.69 -8.62
CA PHE A 161 -1.82 -12.80 -8.08
C PHE A 161 -2.01 -14.19 -7.45
N PRO A 162 -2.63 -14.29 -6.25
CA PRO A 162 -2.80 -15.58 -5.59
C PRO A 162 -3.76 -16.49 -6.39
N LYS A 163 -3.40 -17.77 -6.51
CA LYS A 163 -4.22 -18.79 -7.17
C LYS A 163 -5.11 -19.59 -6.20
N ASP A 164 -4.85 -19.49 -4.90
CA ASP A 164 -5.51 -20.24 -3.82
C ASP A 164 -5.91 -19.27 -2.68
N ILE A 165 -7.07 -19.51 -2.06
CA ILE A 165 -7.57 -18.81 -0.88
C ILE A 165 -6.65 -18.89 0.33
N LYS A 166 -5.75 -19.88 0.44
CA LYS A 166 -4.78 -19.95 1.55
C LYS A 166 -3.90 -18.71 1.67
N ALA A 167 -3.55 -18.09 0.53
CA ALA A 167 -2.80 -16.83 0.53
C ALA A 167 -3.57 -15.67 1.20
N ILE A 168 -4.89 -15.80 1.32
CA ILE A 168 -5.77 -14.84 1.97
C ILE A 168 -5.84 -15.06 3.48
N TYR A 169 -5.66 -16.28 3.99
CA TYR A 169 -5.77 -16.59 5.42
C TYR A 169 -4.57 -16.18 6.27
N HIS A 170 -3.52 -15.60 5.68
CA HIS A 170 -2.33 -15.15 6.42
C HIS A 170 -2.69 -14.19 7.58
N THR A 171 -2.07 -14.35 8.74
CA THR A 171 -2.19 -13.35 9.82
C THR A 171 -1.03 -12.38 9.69
N PHE A 172 -1.32 -11.08 9.54
CA PHE A 172 -0.29 -10.05 9.54
C PHE A 172 0.41 -10.06 10.90
N VAL A 173 1.73 -10.17 10.93
CA VAL A 173 2.50 -10.04 12.17
C VAL A 173 3.25 -8.74 12.13
N TYR A 174 2.95 -7.87 13.09
CA TYR A 174 3.66 -6.61 13.25
C TYR A 174 4.32 -6.57 14.63
N ASP A 175 5.64 -6.73 14.61
CA ASP A 175 6.53 -6.50 15.73
C ASP A 175 7.42 -5.32 15.37
N SER A 176 7.05 -4.11 15.79
CA SER A 176 7.82 -2.88 15.50
C SER A 176 9.27 -2.94 15.99
N PHE A 177 9.61 -3.86 16.90
CA PHE A 177 10.94 -3.94 17.50
C PHE A 177 11.81 -5.01 16.87
N ARG A 178 11.20 -6.08 16.34
CA ARG A 178 11.94 -7.25 15.84
C ARG A 178 11.63 -7.65 14.40
N VAL A 179 10.60 -7.06 13.77
CA VAL A 179 10.32 -7.35 12.37
C VAL A 179 11.55 -7.03 11.53
N SER A 180 11.92 -7.88 10.58
CA SER A 180 13.05 -7.62 9.67
C SER A 180 12.58 -6.88 8.42
N GLU A 181 13.50 -6.23 7.69
CA GLU A 181 13.19 -5.61 6.39
C GLU A 181 12.63 -6.65 5.40
N TYR A 182 13.18 -7.86 5.40
CA TYR A 182 12.67 -8.99 4.60
C TYR A 182 11.22 -9.35 4.98
N GLN A 183 10.89 -9.38 6.27
CA GLN A 183 9.52 -9.66 6.72
C GLN A 183 8.55 -8.55 6.29
N LEU A 184 8.96 -7.28 6.35
CA LEU A 184 8.14 -6.16 5.87
C LEU A 184 7.84 -6.27 4.37
N ASP A 185 8.83 -6.66 3.56
CA ASP A 185 8.61 -6.93 2.13
C ASP A 185 7.63 -8.07 1.90
N LYS A 186 7.67 -9.12 2.75
CA LYS A 186 6.68 -10.20 2.70
C LYS A 186 5.29 -9.75 3.11
N GLU A 187 5.15 -8.94 4.15
CA GLU A 187 3.84 -8.40 4.55
C GLU A 187 3.27 -7.45 3.47
N LEU A 188 4.11 -6.66 2.79
CA LEU A 188 3.72 -5.86 1.62
C LEU A 188 3.23 -6.74 0.46
N GLU A 189 3.96 -7.82 0.14
CA GLU A 189 3.55 -8.80 -0.87
C GLU A 189 2.20 -9.46 -0.51
N ILE A 190 1.95 -9.71 0.78
CA ILE A 190 0.69 -10.29 1.26
C ILE A 190 -0.46 -9.27 1.20
N LEU A 191 -0.23 -8.01 1.56
CA LEU A 191 -1.20 -6.92 1.34
C LEU A 191 -1.60 -6.85 -0.13
N TYR A 192 -0.61 -6.94 -1.03
CA TYR A 192 -0.88 -7.08 -2.45
C TYR A 192 -1.66 -8.36 -2.79
N LYS A 193 -1.45 -9.51 -2.15
CA LYS A 193 -2.27 -10.69 -2.46
C LYS A 193 -3.72 -10.51 -1.99
N LYS A 194 -3.94 -9.72 -0.94
CA LYS A 194 -5.24 -9.56 -0.27
C LYS A 194 -6.13 -8.42 -0.76
N LYS A 195 -5.65 -7.47 -1.57
CA LYS A 195 -6.47 -6.30 -2.00
C LYS A 195 -7.86 -6.64 -2.55
N GLY A 196 -8.03 -7.79 -3.21
CA GLY A 196 -9.32 -8.20 -3.79
C GLY A 196 -10.40 -8.59 -2.78
N ILE A 197 -10.13 -8.50 -1.48
CA ILE A 197 -11.08 -8.85 -0.41
C ILE A 197 -11.83 -7.60 0.03
N LEU A 198 -12.98 -7.41 -0.59
CA LEU A 198 -13.86 -6.24 -0.44
C LEU A 198 -14.23 -5.86 1.00
N LYS A 199 -14.67 -6.84 1.80
CA LYS A 199 -15.09 -6.59 3.19
C LYS A 199 -13.95 -6.20 4.14
N GLU A 200 -12.71 -6.35 3.67
CA GLU A 200 -11.52 -6.17 4.48
C GLU A 200 -10.79 -4.88 4.10
N LEU A 201 -11.28 -4.08 3.14
CA LEU A 201 -10.57 -2.88 2.67
C LEU A 201 -10.16 -1.93 3.80
N LYS A 202 -11.05 -1.68 4.75
CA LYS A 202 -10.74 -0.86 5.94
C LYS A 202 -9.54 -1.43 6.70
N PHE A 203 -9.60 -2.72 6.99
CA PHE A 203 -8.59 -3.44 7.75
C PHE A 203 -7.25 -3.48 6.99
N LEU A 204 -7.29 -3.80 5.69
CA LEU A 204 -6.11 -3.86 4.83
C LEU A 204 -5.44 -2.50 4.68
N LYS A 205 -6.19 -1.40 4.66
CA LYS A 205 -5.61 -0.05 4.72
C LYS A 205 -4.90 0.20 6.03
N GLY A 206 -5.52 -0.13 7.17
CA GLY A 206 -4.85 -0.05 8.47
C GLY A 206 -3.54 -0.85 8.49
N CYS A 207 -3.55 -2.10 7.99
CA CYS A 207 -2.33 -2.90 7.89
C CYS A 207 -1.29 -2.28 6.93
N LEU A 208 -1.73 -1.77 5.77
CA LEU A 208 -0.86 -1.09 4.81
C LEU A 208 -0.17 0.12 5.44
N GLN A 209 -0.89 0.84 6.29
CA GLN A 209 -0.33 1.94 7.04
C GLN A 209 0.79 1.50 8.00
N PHE A 210 0.55 0.48 8.83
CA PHE A 210 1.59 0.00 9.75
C PHE A 210 2.85 -0.46 9.01
N VAL A 211 2.68 -1.20 7.92
CA VAL A 211 3.79 -1.66 7.08
C VAL A 211 4.53 -0.47 6.47
N ALA A 212 3.81 0.47 5.86
CA ALA A 212 4.40 1.65 5.21
C ALA A 212 5.15 2.55 6.19
N PHE A 213 4.58 2.79 7.37
CA PHE A 213 5.20 3.55 8.44
C PHE A 213 6.54 2.94 8.85
N GLU A 214 6.57 1.63 9.11
CA GLU A 214 7.78 0.93 9.52
C GLU A 214 8.84 0.88 8.41
N MET A 215 8.42 0.67 7.16
CA MET A 215 9.31 0.72 5.99
C MET A 215 9.93 2.11 5.82
N ASN A 216 9.19 3.18 6.08
CA ASN A 216 9.72 4.55 6.06
C ASN A 216 10.72 4.77 7.21
N ARG A 217 10.37 4.37 8.44
CA ARG A 217 11.22 4.49 9.63
C ARG A 217 12.59 3.82 9.45
N ARG A 218 12.65 2.75 8.65
CA ARG A 218 13.87 1.99 8.30
C ARG A 218 14.57 2.47 7.03
N PHE A 219 14.09 3.55 6.42
CA PHE A 219 14.61 4.11 5.18
C PHE A 219 14.60 3.10 4.01
N MET A 220 13.73 2.08 4.05
CA MET A 220 13.76 0.98 3.07
C MET A 220 13.59 1.49 1.64
N ARG A 221 12.68 2.45 1.42
CA ARG A 221 12.47 3.04 0.08
C ARG A 221 13.69 3.81 -0.42
N LEU A 222 14.38 4.56 0.46
CA LEU A 222 15.59 5.28 0.12
C LEU A 222 16.73 4.31 -0.23
N LYS A 223 16.92 3.25 0.57
CA LYS A 223 17.90 2.19 0.30
C LYS A 223 17.64 1.52 -1.05
N LYS A 224 16.39 1.10 -1.30
CA LYS A 224 15.96 0.49 -2.56
C LYS A 224 16.16 1.41 -3.76
N TYR A 225 15.90 2.71 -3.58
CA TYR A 225 16.15 3.71 -4.60
C TYR A 225 17.64 3.77 -4.96
N MET A 226 18.52 3.87 -3.97
CA MET A 226 19.97 3.95 -4.21
C MET A 226 20.54 2.67 -4.85
N ILE A 227 20.12 1.50 -4.38
CA ILE A 227 20.50 0.21 -5.00
C ILE A 227 20.07 0.21 -6.46
N HIS A 228 18.81 0.55 -6.73
CA HIS A 228 18.29 0.55 -8.09
C HIS A 228 18.93 1.60 -8.99
N PHE A 229 19.18 2.79 -8.48
CA PHE A 229 19.88 3.86 -9.20
C PHE A 229 21.26 3.36 -9.62
N GLY A 230 22.04 2.79 -8.70
CA GLY A 230 23.33 2.17 -9.03
C GLY A 230 23.19 1.09 -10.10
N GLU A 231 22.29 0.12 -9.92
CA GLU A 231 22.19 -1.05 -10.81
C GLU A 231 21.62 -0.75 -12.20
N GLN A 232 20.55 0.03 -12.32
CA GLN A 232 19.95 0.32 -13.63
C GLN A 232 20.73 1.34 -14.41
N TYR A 233 21.23 2.39 -13.75
CA TYR A 233 22.01 3.40 -14.45
C TYR A 233 23.27 2.75 -15.06
N LEU A 234 23.86 1.71 -14.41
CA LEU A 234 24.98 0.94 -14.98
C LEU A 234 24.59 0.06 -16.18
N LYS A 235 23.35 -0.45 -16.25
CA LYS A 235 23.02 -1.61 -17.10
C LYS A 235 22.04 -1.34 -18.23
N LYS A 236 21.17 -0.33 -18.13
CA LYS A 236 20.13 -0.06 -19.12
C LYS A 236 20.00 1.45 -19.27
N GLY A 237 20.12 1.95 -20.51
CA GLY A 237 19.81 3.35 -20.81
C GLY A 237 18.52 3.77 -20.10
N ILE A 238 18.53 4.98 -19.54
CA ILE A 238 17.42 5.46 -18.72
C ILE A 238 16.13 5.41 -19.52
N GLY A 239 15.10 4.82 -18.93
CA GLY A 239 13.77 4.67 -19.56
C GLY A 239 13.31 3.22 -19.76
N VAL A 240 14.17 2.21 -19.60
CA VAL A 240 13.76 0.80 -19.70
C VAL A 240 13.17 0.30 -18.37
N SER A 241 12.10 0.93 -17.87
CA SER A 241 11.29 0.32 -16.81
C SER A 241 10.17 -0.51 -17.43
N THR A 242 10.33 -1.84 -17.47
CA THR A 242 9.30 -2.79 -17.93
C THR A 242 8.51 -3.42 -16.77
N SER A 243 8.53 -2.82 -15.59
CA SER A 243 7.63 -3.26 -14.51
C SER A 243 6.21 -2.88 -14.89
N LYS A 244 5.39 -3.87 -15.30
CA LYS A 244 3.93 -3.73 -15.32
C LYS A 244 3.50 -3.07 -14.01
N ARG A 245 2.76 -1.98 -14.11
CA ARG A 245 2.25 -1.28 -12.93
C ARG A 245 1.33 -2.24 -12.21
N LEU A 246 1.34 -2.24 -10.89
CA LEU A 246 0.45 -3.11 -10.13
C LEU A 246 -1.03 -2.84 -10.47
N GLU A 247 -1.38 -1.63 -10.92
CA GLU A 247 -2.72 -1.30 -11.40
C GLU A 247 -3.11 -1.96 -12.74
N ASP A 248 -2.15 -2.40 -13.56
CA ASP A 248 -2.41 -3.14 -14.82
C ASP A 248 -3.20 -4.44 -14.55
N LEU A 249 -3.19 -4.94 -13.30
CA LEU A 249 -4.05 -6.05 -12.88
C LEU A 249 -5.54 -5.78 -13.05
N LEU A 250 -5.97 -4.51 -12.97
CA LEU A 250 -7.37 -4.14 -13.15
C LEU A 250 -7.82 -4.32 -14.60
N GLU A 251 -6.87 -4.47 -15.54
CA GLU A 251 -7.12 -4.76 -16.95
C GLU A 251 -7.14 -6.27 -17.24
N LEU A 252 -6.83 -7.12 -16.24
CA LEU A 252 -6.86 -8.56 -16.44
C LEU A 252 -8.29 -9.07 -16.68
N PRO A 253 -8.48 -10.03 -17.60
CA PRO A 253 -9.77 -10.66 -17.81
C PRO A 253 -10.35 -11.26 -16.53
N SER A 254 -11.68 -11.22 -16.38
CA SER A 254 -12.39 -11.77 -15.21
C SER A 254 -12.06 -13.25 -14.93
N SER A 255 -11.63 -14.00 -15.96
CA SER A 255 -11.19 -15.39 -15.88
C SER A 255 -10.00 -15.63 -14.93
N TYR A 256 -9.12 -14.63 -14.75
CA TYR A 256 -8.00 -14.71 -13.80
C TYR A 256 -8.45 -14.81 -12.36
N PHE A 257 -9.69 -14.43 -12.08
CA PHE A 257 -10.22 -14.41 -10.74
C PHE A 257 -11.19 -15.57 -10.46
N THR A 258 -11.66 -16.31 -11.46
CA THR A 258 -12.71 -17.34 -11.33
C THR A 258 -12.42 -18.41 -10.25
N ASN A 259 -11.15 -18.76 -10.03
CA ASN A 259 -10.77 -19.71 -8.96
C ASN A 259 -11.06 -19.15 -7.55
N LEU A 260 -10.94 -17.83 -7.35
CA LEU A 260 -11.35 -17.18 -6.12
C LEU A 260 -12.88 -17.09 -5.97
N GLU A 261 -13.62 -17.11 -7.09
CA GLU A 261 -15.10 -17.12 -7.13
C GLU A 261 -15.65 -18.47 -6.61
N ARG A 262 -15.05 -19.58 -7.08
CA ARG A 262 -15.54 -20.95 -6.83
C ARG A 262 -15.45 -21.38 -5.36
N GLU A 263 -14.45 -20.88 -4.63
CA GLU A 263 -14.29 -21.14 -3.19
C GLU A 263 -15.03 -20.13 -2.30
N LYS A 264 -15.54 -19.02 -2.86
CA LYS A 264 -16.23 -17.95 -2.13
C LYS A 264 -17.72 -17.86 -2.47
N LYS A 265 -18.44 -18.98 -2.40
CA LYS A 265 -19.93 -19.01 -2.48
C LYS A 265 -20.66 -18.12 -1.44
N GLY A 266 -19.96 -17.40 -0.56
CA GLY A 266 -20.53 -16.42 0.37
C GLY A 266 -20.07 -14.95 0.21
N CYS A 267 -19.26 -14.62 -0.80
CA CYS A 267 -18.73 -13.26 -0.99
C CYS A 267 -19.43 -12.59 -2.19
N HIS A 268 -20.67 -12.16 -2.02
CA HIS A 268 -21.50 -11.62 -3.11
C HIS A 268 -20.91 -10.36 -3.78
N ASN A 269 -19.91 -9.72 -3.16
CA ASN A 269 -19.14 -8.63 -3.75
C ASN A 269 -17.65 -9.01 -3.63
N SER A 270 -17.06 -9.61 -4.67
CA SER A 270 -15.60 -9.73 -4.85
C SER A 270 -15.18 -8.85 -6.03
N LEU A 271 -13.88 -8.54 -6.20
CA LEU A 271 -13.36 -7.77 -7.36
C LEU A 271 -13.87 -8.35 -8.70
N ILE A 272 -14.18 -9.64 -8.74
CA ILE A 272 -14.75 -10.36 -9.88
C ILE A 272 -16.15 -9.88 -10.25
N ASN A 273 -17.00 -9.60 -9.26
CA ASN A 273 -18.37 -9.13 -9.49
C ASN A 273 -18.42 -7.64 -9.84
N VAL A 274 -17.32 -6.92 -9.57
CA VAL A 274 -17.15 -5.51 -9.90
C VAL A 274 -16.51 -5.34 -11.29
N LEU A 275 -15.58 -6.23 -11.67
CA LEU A 275 -14.94 -6.24 -12.99
C LEU A 275 -15.77 -6.91 -14.09
N LYS A 276 -16.89 -7.58 -13.75
CA LYS A 276 -17.90 -8.09 -14.68
C LYS A 276 -19.01 -7.06 -14.88
#